data_AF-D3S0B7-F1
#
_entry.id   AF-D3S0B7-F1
#
_cell.length_a   1.000
_cell.length_b   1.000
_cell.length_c   1.000
_cell.angle_alpha   90.00
_cell.angle_beta   90.00
_cell.angle_gamma   90.00
#
_symmetry.space_group_name_H-M   'P 1'
#
loop_
_entity.id
_entity.type
_entity.pdbx_description
1 polymer ?
#
loop_
_entity_poly.entity_id
_entity_poly.type
_entity_poly.pdbx_seq_one_letter_code
_entity_poly.pdbx_strand_id
1 'polypeptide(L)' 'MGGNGKKFLAGYLDFGVLGEREAFLFKNEKKSSKSQPDFRLVIREGDGWKEVGAFWVRESKPKVEEAEEIEYDLSG' A
#
# COMPACT_ATOMS: atom_id res chain seq x y z
N MET A 1 8.53 -27.74 9.63
CA MET A 1 8.73 -26.48 10.38
C MET A 1 8.02 -25.38 9.61
N GLY A 2 6.82 -24.98 10.04
CA GLY A 2 5.97 -24.00 9.35
C GLY A 2 6.43 -22.57 9.64
N GLY A 3 7.10 -21.93 8.68
CA GLY A 3 7.47 -20.52 8.78
C GLY A 3 6.35 -19.63 8.25
N ASN A 4 5.46 -19.18 9.13
CA ASN A 4 4.59 -18.02 8.88
C ASN A 4 5.45 -16.74 8.91
N GLY A 5 6.39 -16.62 7.97
CA GLY A 5 7.20 -15.43 7.79
C GLY A 5 6.27 -14.27 7.45
N LYS A 6 6.18 -13.27 8.34
CA LYS A 6 5.44 -12.04 8.07
C LYS A 6 5.89 -11.49 6.72
N LYS A 7 4.97 -11.43 5.76
CA LYS A 7 5.25 -10.87 4.43
C LYS A 7 5.38 -9.35 4.57
N PHE A 8 6.62 -8.88 4.64
CA PHE A 8 6.96 -7.47 4.49
C PHE A 8 7.40 -7.22 3.05
N LEU A 9 7.22 -5.99 2.58
CA LEU A 9 7.86 -5.52 1.35
C LEU A 9 9.13 -4.77 1.73
N ALA A 10 10.20 -4.99 0.99
CA ALA A 10 11.47 -4.29 1.16
C ALA A 10 11.90 -3.69 -0.17
N GLY A 11 12.52 -2.53 -0.13
CA GLY A 11 13.03 -1.84 -1.30
C GLY A 11 13.78 -0.57 -0.92
N TYR A 12 14.24 0.16 -1.93
CA TYR A 12 14.86 1.45 -1.74
C TYR A 12 13.86 2.56 -2.08
N LEU A 13 13.81 3.58 -1.24
CA LEU A 13 12.97 4.76 -1.45
C LEU A 13 13.84 6.01 -1.35
N ASP A 14 13.58 6.97 -2.25
CA ASP A 14 14.17 8.30 -2.19
C ASP A 14 13.36 9.17 -1.22
N PHE A 15 14.00 9.61 -0.14
CA PHE A 15 13.44 10.51 0.87
C PHE A 15 13.80 11.99 0.62
N GLY A 16 14.19 12.34 -0.61
CA GLY A 16 14.56 13.69 -1.02
C GLY A 16 15.88 14.11 -0.39
N VAL A 17 15.85 15.13 0.48
CA VAL A 17 17.06 15.66 1.14
C VAL A 17 17.80 14.62 2.01
N LEU A 18 17.12 13.55 2.39
CA LEU A 18 17.71 12.43 3.15
C LEU A 18 18.33 11.35 2.25
N GLY A 19 18.14 11.45 0.94
CA GLY A 19 18.61 10.53 -0.08
C GLY A 19 17.87 9.19 -0.09
N GLU A 20 18.44 8.26 -0.86
CA GLU A 20 17.93 6.91 -0.99
C GLU A 20 18.23 6.08 0.28
N ARG A 21 17.19 5.39 0.79
CA ARG A 21 17.28 4.53 1.98
C ARG A 21 16.59 3.21 1.73
N GLU A 22 17.16 2.15 2.28
CA GLU A 22 16.48 0.86 2.39
C GLU A 22 15.29 1.00 3.36
N ALA A 23 14.11 0.65 2.88
CA ALA A 23 12.86 0.80 3.58
C ALA A 23 12.04 -0.50 3.55
N PHE A 24 11.30 -0.72 4.62
CA PHE A 24 10.54 -1.93 4.86
C PHE A 24 9.11 -1.56 5.24
N LEU A 25 8.15 -2.10 4.49
CA LEU A 25 6.73 -1.87 4.68
C LEU A 25 6.08 -3.11 5.31
N PHE A 26 5.47 -2.91 6.47
CA PHE A 26 4.82 -3.96 7.25
C PHE A 26 3.31 -3.74 7.28
N LYS A 27 2.54 -4.80 6.98
CA LYS A 27 1.10 -4.80 7.19
C LYS A 27 0.78 -4.80 8.69
N ASN A 28 -0.15 -3.95 9.13
CA ASN A 28 -0.63 -3.92 10.50
C ASN A 28 -1.65 -5.03 10.74
N GLU A 29 -1.17 -6.24 11.05
CA GLU A 29 -2.02 -7.43 11.26
C GLU A 29 -2.97 -7.32 12.45
N LYS A 30 -2.66 -6.46 13.42
CA LYS A 30 -3.46 -6.27 14.64
C LYS A 30 -4.35 -5.02 14.58
N LYS A 31 -4.60 -4.49 13.38
CA LYS A 31 -5.48 -3.34 13.17
C LYS A 31 -6.87 -3.65 13.74
N SER A 32 -7.32 -2.86 14.73
CA SER A 32 -8.62 -3.01 15.39
C SER A 32 -9.62 -1.89 15.06
N SER A 33 -9.16 -0.80 14.44
CA SER A 33 -10.00 0.34 14.09
C SER A 33 -9.61 0.96 12.74
N LYS A 34 -10.52 1.73 12.13
CA LYS A 34 -10.23 2.51 10.91
C LYS A 34 -9.25 3.67 11.13
N SER A 35 -9.10 4.13 12.38
CA SER A 35 -8.13 5.19 12.72
C SER A 35 -6.69 4.68 12.75
N GLN A 36 -6.47 3.37 12.86
CA GLN A 36 -5.15 2.76 12.79
C GLN A 36 -4.71 2.55 11.33
N PRO A 37 -3.40 2.70 11.03
CA PRO A 37 -2.89 2.51 9.68
C PRO A 37 -2.94 1.04 9.26
N ASP A 38 -3.08 0.82 7.96
CA ASP A 38 -3.01 -0.48 7.30
C ASP A 38 -1.57 -0.96 7.17
N PHE A 39 -0.64 -0.03 6.93
CA PHE A 39 0.78 -0.33 6.80
C PHE A 39 1.65 0.68 7.54
N ARG A 40 2.81 0.22 8.02
CA ARG A 40 3.87 1.06 8.60
C ARG A 40 5.15 0.89 7.80
N LEU A 41 5.80 2.02 7.51
CA LEU A 41 7.09 2.07 6.82
C LEU A 41 8.17 2.38 7.84
N VAL A 42 9.20 1.55 7.84
CA VAL A 42 10.36 1.67 8.71
C VAL A 42 11.65 1.63 7.88
N ILE A 43 12.67 2.34 8.35
CA ILE A 43 14.02 2.32 7.80
C ILE A 43 15.02 1.91 8.88
N ARG A 44 16.20 1.46 8.47
CA ARG A 44 17.34 1.33 9.37
C ARG A 44 18.07 2.67 9.50
N GLU A 45 18.33 3.07 10.74
CA GLU A 45 19.13 4.26 11.06
C GLU A 45 20.17 3.85 12.12
N GLY A 46 21.44 3.76 11.71
CA GLY A 46 22.51 3.16 12.53
C GLY A 46 22.18 1.70 12.86
N ASP A 47 22.25 1.37 14.15
CA ASP A 47 21.89 0.04 14.68
C ASP A 47 20.38 -0.09 15.01
N GLY A 48 19.59 0.95 14.74
CA GLY A 48 18.18 1.04 15.12
C GLY A 48 17.20 0.94 13.95
N TRP A 49 15.94 0.67 14.28
CA TRP A 49 14.80 0.79 13.38
C TRP A 49 14.01 2.04 13.70
N LYS A 50 13.58 2.77 12.66
CA LYS A 50 12.78 3.98 12.80
C LYS A 50 11.57 3.95 11.91
N GLU A 51 10.40 4.23 12.49
CA GLU A 51 9.16 4.42 11.74
C GLU A 51 9.16 5.80 11.09
N VAL A 52 8.93 5.83 9.79
CA VAL A 52 9.00 7.05 8.96
C VAL A 52 7.72 7.31 8.16
N GLY A 53 6.76 6.38 8.20
CA GLY A 53 5.49 6.56 7.50
C GLY A 53 4.41 5.60 7.96
N ALA A 54 3.17 6.04 7.82
CA ALA A 54 1.97 5.26 8.11
C ALA A 54 0.96 5.46 6.97
N PHE A 55 0.36 4.37 6.50
CA PHE A 55 -0.50 4.36 5.31
C PHE A 55 -1.89 3.87 5.67
N TRP A 56 -2.91 4.60 5.23
CA TRP A 56 -4.31 4.21 5.28
C TRP A 56 -4.77 3.96 3.86
N VAL A 57 -5.06 2.70 3.53
CA VAL A 57 -5.45 2.32 2.19
C VAL A 57 -6.97 2.20 2.16
N ARG A 58 -7.62 3.03 1.35
CA ARG A 58 -9.05 2.89 1.05
C ARG A 58 -9.17 1.95 -0.14
N GLU A 59 -9.83 0.81 0.03
CA GLU A 59 -10.24 -0.02 -1.10
C GLU A 59 -11.28 0.76 -1.92
N SER A 60 -10.89 1.27 -3.09
CA SER A 60 -11.86 1.75 -4.07
C SER A 60 -12.52 0.54 -4.73
N LYS A 61 -13.85 0.43 -4.65
CA LYS A 61 -14.57 -0.49 -5.54
C LYS A 61 -14.30 -0.03 -6.99
N PRO A 62 -13.92 -0.93 -7.90
CA PRO A 62 -13.81 -0.56 -9.31
C PRO A 62 -15.16 0.01 -9.77
N LYS A 63 -15.15 1.20 -10.36
CA LYS A 63 -16.31 1.74 -11.08
C LYS A 63 -16.49 0.82 -12.28
N VAL A 64 -17.53 -0.02 -12.24
CA VAL A 64 -17.99 -0.71 -13.43
C VAL A 64 -18.57 0.39 -14.31
N GLU A 65 -17.86 0.75 -15.37
CA GLU A 65 -18.40 1.60 -16.42
C GLU A 65 -19.50 0.78 -17.10
N GLU A 66 -20.76 1.11 -16.82
CA GLU A 66 -21.89 0.59 -17.57
C GLU A 66 -21.67 1.01 -19.03
N ALA A 67 -21.38 0.03 -19.89
CA ALA A 67 -21.34 0.23 -21.32
C ALA A 67 -22.75 0.59 -21.79
N GLU A 68 -22.99 1.87 -22.07
CA GLU A 68 -24.18 2.29 -22.83
C GLU A 68 -24.06 1.70 -24.24
N GLU A 69 -24.79 0.61 -24.51
CA GLU A 69 -25.04 0.14 -25.87
C GLU A 69 -25.84 1.21 -26.62
N ILE A 70 -25.15 1.95 -27.49
CA ILE A 70 -25.80 2.86 -28.43
C ILE A 70 -26.36 2.00 -29.56
N GLU A 71 -27.67 1.73 -29.53
CA GLU A 71 -28.40 1.08 -30.62
C GLU A 71 -28.45 2.03 -31.82
N TYR A 72 -27.70 1.73 -32.88
CA TYR A 72 -27.79 2.45 -34.15
C TYR A 72 -28.96 1.89 -34.95
N ASP A 73 -30.00 2.70 -35.15
CA ASP A 73 -31.09 2.40 -36.08
C ASP A 73 -30.56 2.44 -37.53
N LEU A 74 -30.53 1.28 -38.17
CA LEU A 74 -30.15 1.09 -39.58
C LEU A 74 -31.40 0.98 -40.47
N SER A 75 -32.40 1.82 -40.24
CA SER A 75 -33.52 1.97 -41.19
C SER A 75 -33.11 2.88 -42.36
N GLY A 76 -32.46 2.28 -43.36
CA GLY A 76 -32.17 2.85 -44.68
C GLY A 76 -32.93 2.13 -45.77
#